data_AF-A0A345YJ72-F1
#
_entry.id   AF-A0A345YJ72-F1
#
_cell.length_a   1.000
_cell.length_b   1.000
_cell.length_c   1.000
_cell.angle_alpha   90.00
_cell.angle_beta   90.00
_cell.angle_gamma   90.00
#
_symmetry.space_group_name_H-M   'P 1'
#
loop_
_entity.id
_entity.type
_entity.pdbx_description
1 polymer ?
#
loop_
_entity_poly.entity_id
_entity_poly.type
_entity_poly.pdbx_seq_one_letter_code
_entity_poly.pdbx_strand_id
1 'polypeptide(L)'
;MSKPLLNTLPTVIDGPGDYKTRGGGRATIHEVKPNGDDTTTSFDAKGSIWGMFRGRFCPRGYDIWHVSGRRNAVNECPHDIVGKYAA
;
A
#
# COMPACT_ATOMS: atom_id res chain seq x y z
N MET A 1 -13.03 15.28 15.68
CA MET A 1 -13.18 13.89 15.18
C MET A 1 -11.84 13.19 15.34
N SER A 2 -11.74 12.16 16.18
CA SER A 2 -10.52 11.35 16.27
C SER A 2 -10.37 10.54 14.99
N LYS A 3 -9.17 10.52 14.40
CA LYS A 3 -8.90 9.67 13.24
C LYS A 3 -8.85 8.20 13.69
N PRO A 4 -9.41 7.26 12.91
CA PRO A 4 -9.32 5.84 13.22
C PRO A 4 -7.85 5.41 13.22
N LEU A 5 -7.48 4.59 14.20
CA LEU A 5 -6.16 3.96 14.28
C LEU A 5 -6.00 2.97 13.13
N LEU A 6 -4.80 2.85 12.56
CA LEU A 6 -4.52 1.98 11.39
C LEU A 6 -5.06 0.55 11.56
N ASN A 7 -5.00 0.00 12.77
CA ASN A 7 -5.43 -1.35 13.10
C ASN A 7 -6.94 -1.57 13.06
N THR A 8 -7.72 -0.49 13.07
CA THR A 8 -9.18 -0.57 12.96
C THR A 8 -9.63 -0.63 11.51
N LEU A 9 -8.72 -0.38 10.56
CA LEU A 9 -9.00 -0.46 9.15
C LEU A 9 -8.92 -1.92 8.67
N PRO A 10 -9.75 -2.32 7.69
CA PRO A 10 -9.67 -3.65 7.11
C PRO A 10 -8.32 -3.89 6.43
N THR A 11 -7.86 -5.13 6.46
CA THR A 11 -6.73 -5.58 5.64
C THR A 11 -7.09 -5.51 4.17
N VAL A 12 -6.28 -4.82 3.37
CA VAL A 12 -6.42 -4.70 1.92
C VAL A 12 -5.30 -5.46 1.22
N ILE A 13 -4.10 -5.44 1.79
CA ILE A 13 -2.93 -6.15 1.29
C ILE A 13 -2.80 -7.46 2.07
N ASP A 14 -3.18 -8.55 1.42
CA ASP A 14 -3.17 -9.91 1.98
C ASP A 14 -1.97 -10.76 1.52
N GLY A 15 -1.16 -10.20 0.62
CA GLY A 15 0.02 -10.87 0.08
C GLY A 15 0.63 -10.16 -1.13
N PRO A 16 1.68 -10.74 -1.73
CA PRO A 16 2.27 -10.24 -2.97
C PRO A 16 1.26 -10.16 -4.13
N GLY A 17 1.50 -9.26 -5.07
CA GLY A 17 0.66 -9.08 -6.26
C GLY A 17 0.42 -7.62 -6.62
N ASP A 18 -0.48 -7.41 -7.58
CA ASP A 18 -0.80 -6.06 -8.08
C ASP A 18 -2.04 -5.47 -7.40
N TYR A 19 -1.90 -4.20 -7.04
CA TYR A 19 -2.88 -3.42 -6.31
C TYR A 19 -3.13 -2.07 -6.97
N LYS A 20 -4.34 -1.58 -6.81
CA LYS A 20 -4.77 -0.26 -7.27
C LYS A 20 -4.52 0.77 -6.19
N THR A 21 -3.90 1.89 -6.57
CA THR A 21 -3.75 3.03 -5.68
C THR A 21 -4.98 3.94 -5.71
N ARG A 22 -5.21 4.71 -4.64
CA ARG A 22 -6.30 5.67 -4.50
C ARG A 22 -6.32 6.71 -5.62
N GLY A 23 -5.14 7.11 -6.10
CA GLY A 23 -4.96 8.02 -7.23
C GLY A 23 -5.19 7.37 -8.60
N GLY A 24 -5.59 6.10 -8.66
CA GLY A 24 -5.89 5.39 -9.90
C GLY A 24 -4.68 4.71 -10.56
N GLY A 25 -3.52 4.68 -9.90
CA GLY A 25 -2.31 4.01 -10.38
C GLY A 25 -2.24 2.54 -9.99
N ARG A 26 -1.09 1.92 -10.30
CA ARG A 26 -0.74 0.55 -9.95
C ARG A 26 0.42 0.54 -8.95
N ALA A 27 0.33 -0.33 -7.97
CA ALA A 27 1.44 -0.73 -7.10
C ALA A 27 1.59 -2.25 -7.15
N THR A 28 2.82 -2.75 -7.18
CA THR A 28 3.12 -4.19 -7.04
C THR A 28 3.71 -4.43 -5.66
N ILE A 29 3.05 -5.24 -4.85
CA ILE A 29 3.58 -5.70 -3.56
C ILE A 29 4.43 -6.95 -3.81
N HIS A 30 5.65 -6.93 -3.30
CA HIS A 30 6.64 -8.00 -3.45
C HIS A 30 6.69 -8.90 -2.22
N GLU A 31 6.52 -8.31 -1.04
CA GLU A 31 6.64 -8.96 0.26
C GLU A 31 5.58 -8.40 1.21
N VAL A 32 4.97 -9.27 2.01
CA VAL A 32 4.22 -8.87 3.21
C VAL A 32 4.84 -9.65 4.36
N LYS A 33 5.45 -8.96 5.32
CA LYS A 33 5.99 -9.64 6.50
C LYS A 33 4.83 -10.18 7.35
N PRO A 34 5.00 -11.37 7.97
CA PRO A 34 4.02 -11.86 8.93
C PRO A 34 3.91 -10.86 10.09
N ASN A 35 2.69 -10.42 10.37
CA ASN A 35 2.40 -9.49 11.46
C ASN A 35 2.92 -10.07 12.79
N GLY A 36 3.74 -9.30 13.52
CA GLY A 36 3.95 -9.50 14.95
C GLY A 36 2.76 -8.97 15.73
N ASP A 37 2.58 -9.40 16.98
CA ASP A 37 1.42 -9.11 17.83
C ASP A 37 1.11 -7.61 18.08
N ASP A 38 2.00 -6.69 17.67
CA ASP A 38 1.79 -5.24 17.79
C ASP A 38 1.76 -4.54 16.43
N THR A 39 0.57 -4.58 15.81
CA THR A 39 0.31 -4.11 14.44
C THR A 39 0.11 -2.60 14.32
N THR A 40 0.11 -1.86 15.45
CA THR A 40 -0.27 -0.43 15.48
C THR A 40 0.65 0.51 14.70
N THR A 41 1.87 0.06 14.37
CA THR A 41 2.92 0.89 13.77
C THR A 41 3.67 0.26 12.59
N SER A 42 3.40 -1.00 12.24
CA SER A 42 4.25 -1.74 11.30
C SER A 42 3.78 -1.62 9.84
N PHE A 43 4.66 -1.11 8.98
CA PHE A 43 4.44 -1.01 7.54
C PHE A 43 5.07 -2.24 6.86
N ASP A 44 4.38 -3.37 7.01
CA ASP A 44 4.90 -4.70 6.70
C ASP A 44 4.77 -5.11 5.23
N ALA A 45 3.96 -4.40 4.45
CA ALA A 45 3.82 -4.62 3.02
C ALA A 45 4.84 -3.75 2.27
N LYS A 46 5.69 -4.37 1.45
CA LYS A 46 6.69 -3.66 0.65
C LYS A 46 6.51 -3.92 -0.82
N GLY A 47 6.72 -2.89 -1.62
CA GLY A 47 6.36 -2.95 -3.02
C GLY A 47 6.93 -1.82 -3.85
N SER A 48 6.45 -1.72 -5.08
CA SER A 48 6.83 -0.67 -6.02
C SER A 48 5.62 0.02 -6.62
N ILE A 49 5.62 1.35 -6.61
CA ILE A 49 4.64 2.16 -7.33
C ILE A 49 5.07 2.27 -8.79
N TRP A 50 4.10 2.07 -9.69
CA TRP A 50 4.27 2.27 -11.11
C TRP A 50 4.00 3.73 -11.47
N GLY A 51 4.84 4.27 -12.35
CA GLY A 51 4.70 5.63 -12.85
C GLY A 51 5.27 5.77 -14.25
N MET A 52 4.91 6.87 -14.91
CA MET A 52 5.51 7.23 -16.20
C MET A 52 6.91 7.78 -15.97
N PHE A 53 7.92 7.17 -16.58
CA PHE A 53 9.28 7.68 -16.57
C PHE A 53 9.91 7.57 -17.95
N ARG A 54 10.35 8.71 -18.50
CA ARG A 54 10.97 8.80 -19.83
C ARG A 54 10.17 8.06 -20.92
N GLY A 55 8.84 8.26 -20.91
CA GLY A 55 7.93 7.69 -21.92
C GLY A 55 7.58 6.21 -21.74
N ARG A 56 8.01 5.56 -20.64
CA ARG A 56 7.64 4.19 -20.30
C ARG A 56 6.95 4.13 -18.94
N PHE A 57 5.86 3.38 -18.83
CA PHE A 57 5.24 3.05 -17.55
C PHE A 57 6.03 1.91 -16.90
N CYS A 58 6.69 2.18 -15.77
CA CYS A 58 7.54 1.21 -15.10
C CYS A 58 7.51 1.34 -13.57
N PRO A 59 7.82 0.26 -12.82
CA PRO A 59 7.98 0.33 -11.36
C PRO A 59 9.22 1.16 -11.02
N ARG A 60 9.05 2.22 -10.21
CA ARG A 60 10.13 3.17 -9.91
C ARG A 60 10.31 3.51 -8.44
N GLY A 61 9.23 3.60 -7.68
CA GLY A 61 9.30 3.97 -6.27
C GLY A 61 9.16 2.74 -5.39
N TYR A 62 10.21 2.36 -4.66
CA TYR A 62 10.05 1.39 -3.58
C TYR A 62 9.35 2.09 -2.41
N ASP A 63 8.25 1.50 -1.94
CA ASP A 63 7.44 2.05 -0.87
C ASP A 63 7.01 0.94 0.08
N ILE A 64 6.57 1.37 1.25
CA ILE A 64 6.03 0.51 2.29
C ILE A 64 4.61 0.96 2.65
N TRP A 65 3.76 0.00 2.94
CA TRP A 65 2.37 0.20 3.32
C TRP A 65 2.08 -0.59 4.58
N HIS A 66 1.20 -0.05 5.41
CA HIS A 66 0.47 -0.85 6.37
C HIS A 66 -0.45 -1.83 5.61
N VAL A 67 -0.77 -2.98 6.19
CA VAL A 67 -1.61 -4.01 5.55
C VAL A 67 -3.01 -3.53 5.19
N SER A 68 -3.48 -2.44 5.79
CA SER A 68 -4.72 -1.74 5.39
C SER A 68 -4.59 -0.92 4.10
N GLY A 69 -3.41 -0.90 3.47
CA GLY A 69 -3.13 -0.14 2.25
C GLY A 69 -2.72 1.31 2.49
N ARG A 70 -2.61 1.78 3.74
CA ARG A 70 -2.11 3.13 4.03
C ARG A 70 -0.60 3.22 3.82
N ARG A 71 -0.16 4.25 3.08
CA ARG A 71 1.27 4.59 2.94
C ARG A 71 1.78 5.49 4.07
N ASN A 72 0.91 6.33 4.61
CA ASN A 72 1.22 7.20 5.75
C ASN A 72 0.33 6.85 6.93
N ALA A 73 0.87 6.94 8.16
CA ALA A 73 0.10 6.59 9.35
C ALA A 73 -1.05 7.55 9.66
N VAL A 74 -0.90 8.82 9.29
CA VAL A 74 -1.78 9.91 9.76
C VAL A 74 -2.79 10.36 8.71
N ASN A 75 -2.44 10.29 7.43
CA ASN A 75 -3.21 10.92 6.36
C ASN A 75 -3.42 9.96 5.19
N GLU A 76 -4.57 10.09 4.54
CA GLU A 76 -4.74 9.52 3.20
C GLU A 76 -3.78 10.17 2.22
N CYS A 77 -3.33 9.40 1.24
CA CYS A 77 -2.59 9.93 0.11
C CYS A 77 -2.96 9.22 -1.18
N PRO A 78 -2.68 9.82 -2.35
CA PRO A 78 -2.97 9.19 -3.64
C PRO A 78 -2.27 7.84 -3.87
N HIS A 79 -1.23 7.55 -3.08
CA HIS A 79 -0.44 6.32 -3.19
C HIS A 79 -0.93 5.22 -2.22
N ASP A 80 -1.99 5.47 -1.45
CA ASP A 80 -2.62 4.43 -0.63
C ASP A 80 -3.20 3.35 -1.54
N ILE A 81 -3.03 2.08 -1.16
CA ILE A 81 -3.65 0.93 -1.82
C ILE A 81 -5.09 0.80 -1.33
N VAL A 82 -6.02 0.64 -2.27
CA VAL A 82 -7.46 0.58 -1.99
C VAL A 82 -8.11 -0.73 -2.46
N GLY A 83 -7.36 -1.61 -3.10
CA GLY A 83 -7.84 -2.91 -3.55
C GLY A 83 -6.88 -3.58 -4.53
N LYS A 84 -7.23 -4.79 -4.97
CA LYS A 84 -6.50 -5.52 -6.02
C LYS A 84 -6.62 -4.78 -7.36
N TYR A 85 -5.56 -4.85 -8.16
CA TYR A 85 -5.57 -4.32 -9.53
C TYR A 85 -6.23 -5.35 -10.45
N ALA A 86 -7.39 -5.04 -11.00
CA ALA A 86 -7.98 -5.82 -12.09
C ALA A 86 -7.26 -5.41 -13.39
N ALA A 87 -6.67 -6.39 -14.07
CA ALA A 87 -6.06 -6.22 -15.38
C ALA A 87 -7.11 -5.95 -16.46
#